data_AF-A0A2D7B6A9-F1
#
_entry.id   AF-A0A2D7B6A9-F1
#
_cell.length_a   1.000
_cell.length_b   1.000
_cell.length_c   1.000
_cell.angle_alpha   90.00
_cell.angle_beta   90.00
_cell.angle_gamma   90.00
#
_symmetry.space_group_name_H-M   'P 1'
#
loop_
_entity.id
_entity.type
_entity.pdbx_description
1 polymer ?
#
loop_
_entity_poly.entity_id
_entity_poly.type
_entity_poly.pdbx_seq_one_letter_code
_entity_poly.pdbx_strand_id
1 'polypeptide(L)'
;MAKNIKTLTFCLGLILSLGLGMHGWNQLYPASPFTNHLYLTIQLFTLESGHVDDSSVIPLSLELARYLAPLTTASGILLALHQFLLIEGRNAKRKMLKNHIIIVGGNERALTLGRDLKAAGSKVMILLTTEGSNVAEYCWNEGFIAVEVSESAQNLIEIARLKHASRVIVFTEDDYTNLKLALTFKAGRKEGNIPIAINLDSEELCHTVQNQYDFIYAFNYYRCVSRVLLSQYPLEAFPEVASCSDEDTDIRLIITHWDLLSKAFLYQVAKVGHYKNCQKVKVYLVCDQAELVNELITTAYPNIRHCIDLEVRESRNQELIPNIIIQLLHSFPDNALTTILYLSDAPEDSFAGSARVKEKCALGHRTRMLIPQSPLSNSAGEKHLLILPESTVFCNASILLNDSIDMLASTIHANWYKATGKRLNEAQESNDENTIQRLHQNPYFKPWDKLKNAQKEENRAAADHMAVKLRSLGLKETDPVNLELVHLERAVDSIDEAQMEILSGMEHRRWSAVKWMTGWELGARDDTAKKHPDLISYDDLSDATKQYDRDQVRGIIDLVKKIQSAYPSS
;
A
#
# COMPACT_ATOMS: atom_id res chain seq x y z
N MET A 1 -5.78 30.55 -0.97
CA MET A 1 -5.84 31.96 -0.52
C MET A 1 -5.73 32.98 -1.68
N ALA A 2 -4.70 32.92 -2.53
CA ALA A 2 -4.46 33.92 -3.58
C ALA A 2 -5.56 34.03 -4.66
N LYS A 3 -6.19 32.91 -5.05
CA LYS A 3 -7.30 32.86 -6.02
C LYS A 3 -8.53 33.66 -5.53
N ASN A 4 -8.89 33.46 -4.26
CA ASN A 4 -10.01 34.17 -3.63
C ASN A 4 -9.73 35.68 -3.51
N ILE A 5 -8.47 36.07 -3.27
CA ILE A 5 -8.08 37.48 -3.20
C ILE A 5 -8.25 38.16 -4.58
N LYS A 6 -7.78 37.55 -5.67
CA LYS A 6 -7.91 38.12 -7.03
C LYS A 6 -9.36 38.29 -7.45
N THR A 7 -10.20 37.27 -7.22
CA THR A 7 -11.65 37.34 -7.51
C THR A 7 -12.34 38.38 -6.63
N LEU A 8 -11.99 38.45 -5.34
CA LEU A 8 -12.54 39.44 -4.43
C LEU A 8 -12.16 40.87 -4.84
N THR A 9 -10.91 41.12 -5.23
CA THR A 9 -10.45 42.43 -5.72
C THR A 9 -11.19 42.83 -7.00
N PHE A 10 -11.40 41.89 -7.92
CA PHE A 10 -12.20 42.13 -9.13
C PHE A 10 -13.65 42.48 -8.78
N CYS A 11 -14.31 41.69 -7.92
CA CYS A 11 -15.68 41.95 -7.48
C CYS A 11 -15.80 43.28 -6.74
N LEU A 12 -14.83 43.64 -5.89
CA LEU A 12 -14.81 44.92 -5.19
C LEU A 12 -14.64 46.08 -6.18
N GLY A 13 -13.72 45.95 -7.15
CA GLY A 13 -13.54 46.94 -8.22
C GLY A 13 -14.82 47.14 -9.04
N LEU A 14 -15.53 46.06 -9.35
CA LEU A 14 -16.82 46.10 -10.05
C LEU A 14 -17.89 46.83 -9.25
N ILE A 15 -18.06 46.48 -7.97
CA ILE A 15 -19.07 47.09 -7.08
C ILE A 15 -18.76 48.57 -6.86
N LEU A 16 -17.49 48.91 -6.61
CA LEU A 16 -17.06 50.31 -6.42
C LEU A 16 -17.28 51.13 -7.69
N SER A 17 -16.91 50.59 -8.86
CA SER A 17 -17.11 51.28 -10.14
C SER A 17 -18.60 51.53 -10.42
N LEU A 18 -19.45 50.53 -10.16
CA LEU A 18 -20.90 50.66 -10.31
C LEU A 18 -21.49 51.68 -9.32
N GLY A 19 -21.11 51.59 -8.04
CA GLY A 19 -21.62 52.49 -6.99
C GLY A 19 -21.19 53.93 -7.22
N LEU A 20 -19.91 54.16 -7.53
CA LEU A 20 -19.35 55.49 -7.78
C LEU A 20 -19.91 56.11 -9.07
N GLY A 21 -20.09 55.31 -10.13
CA GLY A 21 -20.70 55.76 -11.37
C GLY A 21 -22.19 56.12 -11.20
N MET A 22 -22.96 55.26 -10.54
CA MET A 22 -24.37 55.51 -10.23
C MET A 22 -24.54 56.79 -9.40
N HIS A 23 -23.70 56.96 -8.38
CA HIS A 23 -23.72 58.16 -7.55
C HIS A 23 -23.30 59.40 -8.35
N GLY A 24 -22.25 59.29 -9.17
CA GLY A 24 -21.73 60.36 -10.00
C GLY A 24 -22.73 60.87 -11.04
N TRP A 25 -23.41 59.98 -11.76
CA TRP A 25 -24.45 60.36 -12.71
C TRP A 25 -25.70 60.92 -12.05
N ASN A 26 -26.07 60.44 -10.86
CA ASN A 26 -27.17 61.00 -10.09
C ASN A 26 -26.86 62.42 -9.57
N GLN A 27 -25.60 62.71 -9.23
CA GLN A 27 -25.19 64.08 -8.89
C GLN A 27 -25.21 65.01 -10.10
N LEU A 28 -24.79 64.52 -11.27
CA LEU A 28 -24.71 65.34 -12.48
C LEU A 28 -26.08 65.58 -13.13
N TYR A 29 -26.94 64.55 -13.11
CA TYR A 29 -28.29 64.59 -13.71
C TYR A 29 -29.35 64.03 -12.75
N PRO A 30 -29.68 64.74 -11.66
CA PRO A 30 -30.59 64.24 -10.61
C PRO A 30 -32.03 64.03 -11.10
N ALA A 31 -32.44 64.71 -12.19
CA ALA A 31 -33.77 64.56 -12.77
C ALA A 31 -33.89 63.36 -13.73
N SER A 32 -32.78 62.70 -14.09
CA SER A 32 -32.81 61.50 -14.93
C SER A 32 -33.24 60.25 -14.13
N PRO A 33 -33.95 59.31 -14.78
CA PRO A 33 -34.35 58.08 -14.11
C PRO A 33 -33.14 57.20 -13.78
N PHE A 34 -33.26 56.39 -12.71
CA PHE A 34 -32.23 55.44 -12.25
C PHE A 34 -31.69 54.54 -13.36
N THR A 35 -32.56 54.09 -14.27
CA THR A 35 -32.20 53.24 -15.41
C THR A 35 -31.23 53.93 -16.37
N ASN A 36 -31.31 55.26 -16.50
CA ASN A 36 -30.38 56.05 -17.31
C ASN A 36 -29.01 56.16 -16.64
N HIS A 37 -28.96 56.40 -15.32
CA HIS A 37 -27.70 56.40 -14.56
C HIS A 37 -27.00 55.04 -14.63
N LEU A 38 -27.76 53.95 -14.58
CA LEU A 38 -27.22 52.59 -14.72
C LEU A 38 -26.64 52.36 -16.11
N TYR A 39 -27.37 52.74 -17.16
CA TYR A 39 -26.90 52.65 -18.53
C TYR A 39 -25.58 53.41 -18.74
N LEU A 40 -25.51 54.68 -18.33
CA LEU A 40 -24.31 55.50 -18.44
C LEU A 40 -23.15 54.97 -17.58
N THR A 41 -23.43 54.38 -16.43
CA THR A 41 -22.42 53.74 -15.58
C THR A 41 -21.82 52.50 -16.27
N ILE A 42 -22.65 51.67 -16.91
CA ILE A 42 -22.18 50.51 -17.67
C ILE A 42 -21.30 50.96 -18.85
N GLN A 43 -21.64 52.08 -19.49
CA GLN A 43 -20.86 52.65 -20.59
C GLN A 43 -19.42 53.03 -20.19
N LEU A 44 -19.19 53.36 -18.91
CA LEU A 44 -17.84 53.63 -18.40
C LEU A 44 -16.89 52.42 -18.54
N PHE A 45 -17.41 51.18 -18.51
CA PHE A 45 -16.59 49.97 -18.64
C PHE A 45 -16.00 49.78 -20.05
N THR A 46 -16.55 50.45 -21.06
CA THR A 46 -16.10 50.39 -22.46
C THR A 46 -15.29 51.61 -22.88
N LEU A 47 -14.89 52.49 -21.94
CA LEU A 47 -14.23 53.78 -22.20
C LEU A 47 -15.09 54.78 -22.99
N GLU A 48 -16.39 54.53 -23.09
CA GLU A 48 -17.35 55.44 -23.70
C GLU A 48 -18.08 56.20 -22.58
N SER A 49 -17.51 57.30 -22.09
CA SER A 49 -18.14 58.08 -21.02
C SER A 49 -19.24 59.04 -21.49
N GLY A 50 -19.54 59.06 -22.79
CA GLY A 50 -20.21 60.20 -23.43
C GLY A 50 -19.36 61.48 -23.34
N HIS A 51 -19.70 62.48 -24.15
CA HIS A 51 -19.15 63.84 -24.00
C HIS A 51 -19.79 64.48 -22.77
N VAL A 52 -19.02 64.62 -21.68
CA VAL A 52 -19.40 65.38 -20.48
C VAL A 52 -19.14 66.86 -20.76
N ASP A 53 -19.82 67.42 -21.76
CA ASP A 53 -19.41 68.67 -22.40
C ASP A 53 -20.03 69.93 -21.78
N ASP A 54 -21.03 69.81 -20.89
CA ASP A 54 -21.81 70.96 -20.40
C ASP A 54 -21.69 71.25 -18.89
N SER A 55 -20.79 70.57 -18.18
CA SER A 55 -20.63 70.74 -16.72
C SER A 55 -19.18 71.06 -16.34
N SER A 56 -18.95 72.27 -15.83
CA SER A 56 -17.61 72.79 -15.48
C SER A 56 -16.92 72.07 -14.31
N VAL A 57 -17.62 71.19 -13.58
CA VAL A 57 -17.07 70.38 -12.49
C VAL A 57 -17.64 68.97 -12.56
N ILE A 58 -16.79 67.97 -12.79
CA ILE A 58 -17.16 66.56 -12.77
C ILE A 58 -17.16 66.09 -11.30
N PRO A 59 -18.23 65.42 -10.82
CA PRO A 59 -18.23 64.82 -9.50
C PRO A 59 -17.05 63.87 -9.29
N LEU A 60 -16.38 63.96 -8.14
CA LEU A 60 -15.24 63.09 -7.82
C LEU A 60 -15.59 61.60 -7.91
N SER A 61 -16.81 61.21 -7.54
CA SER A 61 -17.27 59.83 -7.69
C SER A 61 -17.34 59.40 -9.15
N LEU A 62 -17.78 60.28 -10.05
CA LEU A 62 -17.80 60.00 -11.48
C LEU A 62 -16.38 59.95 -12.06
N GLU A 63 -15.51 60.87 -11.65
CA GLU A 63 -14.11 60.91 -12.08
C GLU A 63 -13.37 59.62 -11.70
N LEU A 64 -13.52 59.16 -10.47
CA LEU A 64 -12.96 57.87 -10.02
C LEU A 64 -13.55 56.69 -10.81
N ALA A 65 -14.87 56.68 -11.04
CA ALA A 65 -15.54 55.62 -11.79
C ALA A 65 -15.06 55.52 -13.25
N ARG A 66 -14.79 56.67 -13.90
CA ARG A 66 -14.30 56.73 -15.30
C ARG A 66 -12.96 56.04 -15.50
N TYR A 67 -12.12 55.96 -14.47
CA TYR A 67 -10.85 55.24 -14.53
C TYR A 67 -10.96 53.83 -13.93
N LEU A 68 -11.71 53.67 -12.84
CA LEU A 68 -11.85 52.38 -12.16
C LEU A 68 -12.63 51.35 -12.99
N ALA A 69 -13.67 51.77 -13.73
CA ALA A 69 -14.47 50.86 -14.55
C ALA A 69 -13.66 50.22 -15.70
N PRO A 70 -12.94 50.97 -16.55
CA PRO A 70 -12.05 50.37 -17.56
C PRO A 70 -10.94 49.51 -16.98
N LEU A 71 -10.33 49.92 -15.85
CA LEU A 71 -9.30 49.11 -15.18
C LEU A 71 -9.88 47.79 -14.66
N THR A 72 -11.11 47.81 -14.14
CA THR A 72 -11.82 46.61 -13.73
C THR A 72 -12.08 45.70 -14.93
N THR A 73 -12.59 46.22 -16.06
CA THR A 73 -12.74 45.46 -17.31
C THR A 73 -11.43 44.84 -17.77
N ALA A 74 -10.36 45.64 -17.84
CA ALA A 74 -9.03 45.19 -18.24
C ALA A 74 -8.49 44.09 -17.31
N SER A 75 -8.69 44.23 -16.00
CA SER A 75 -8.30 43.20 -15.03
C SER A 75 -9.06 41.89 -15.23
N GLY A 76 -10.37 41.94 -15.54
CA GLY A 76 -11.18 40.76 -15.87
C GLY A 76 -10.67 40.06 -17.13
N ILE A 77 -10.37 40.82 -18.19
CA ILE A 77 -9.78 40.29 -19.43
C ILE A 77 -8.42 39.64 -19.15
N LEU A 78 -7.55 40.29 -18.38
CA LEU A 78 -6.24 39.75 -18.02
C LEU A 78 -6.34 38.46 -17.18
N LEU A 79 -7.29 38.40 -16.24
CA LEU A 79 -7.57 37.18 -15.46
C LEU A 79 -8.06 36.04 -16.36
N ALA A 80 -8.99 36.32 -17.27
CA ALA A 80 -9.49 35.34 -18.22
C ALA A 80 -8.39 34.85 -19.18
N LEU A 81 -7.58 35.76 -19.72
CA LEU A 81 -6.43 35.44 -20.58
C LEU A 81 -5.40 34.61 -19.83
N HIS A 82 -5.07 34.97 -18.59
CA HIS A 82 -4.17 34.20 -17.74
C HIS A 82 -4.70 32.78 -17.50
N GLN A 83 -5.98 32.65 -17.17
CA GLN A 83 -6.63 31.35 -16.99
C GLN A 83 -6.60 30.52 -18.29
N PHE A 84 -6.88 31.14 -19.44
CA PHE A 84 -6.78 30.48 -20.74
C PHE A 84 -5.36 29.98 -21.04
N LEU A 85 -4.34 30.82 -20.87
CA LEU A 85 -2.93 30.44 -21.09
C LEU A 85 -2.49 29.31 -20.14
N LEU A 86 -2.95 29.33 -18.89
CA LEU A 86 -2.69 28.25 -17.94
C LEU A 86 -3.33 26.94 -18.41
N ILE A 87 -4.60 26.95 -18.80
CA ILE A 87 -5.33 25.76 -19.26
C ILE A 87 -4.68 25.20 -20.53
N GLU A 88 -4.40 26.04 -21.52
CA GLU A 88 -3.75 25.62 -22.76
C GLU A 88 -2.31 25.14 -22.54
N GLY A 89 -1.56 25.81 -21.67
CA GLY A 89 -0.22 25.36 -21.28
C GLY A 89 -0.23 23.99 -20.59
N ARG A 90 -1.19 23.75 -19.67
CA ARG A 90 -1.39 22.45 -19.02
C ARG A 90 -1.79 21.38 -20.03
N ASN A 91 -2.69 21.69 -20.95
CA ASN A 91 -3.10 20.82 -22.05
C ASN A 91 -1.94 20.46 -22.99
N ALA A 92 -1.09 21.43 -23.33
CA ALA A 92 0.09 21.23 -24.15
C ALA A 92 1.11 20.33 -23.44
N LYS A 93 1.43 20.61 -22.16
CA LYS A 93 2.31 19.76 -21.33
C LYS A 93 1.83 18.32 -21.28
N ARG A 94 0.52 18.11 -21.05
CA ARG A 94 -0.11 16.78 -21.12
C ARG A 94 0.11 16.16 -22.49
N LYS A 95 -0.23 16.85 -23.59
CA LYS A 95 -0.07 16.33 -24.97
C LYS A 95 1.38 16.03 -25.36
N MET A 96 2.38 16.55 -24.65
CA MET A 96 3.79 16.27 -24.88
C MET A 96 4.31 15.07 -24.07
N LEU A 97 3.52 14.51 -23.15
CA LEU A 97 3.93 13.37 -22.34
C LEU A 97 4.17 12.11 -23.19
N LYS A 98 5.30 11.47 -22.88
CA LYS A 98 5.76 10.18 -23.39
C LYS A 98 6.58 9.48 -22.32
N ASN A 99 6.52 8.15 -22.29
CA ASN A 99 7.18 7.29 -21.30
C ASN A 99 6.84 7.72 -19.86
N HIS A 100 5.55 7.98 -19.61
CA HIS A 100 5.03 8.44 -18.32
C HIS A 100 4.24 7.34 -17.62
N ILE A 101 4.19 7.41 -16.30
CA ILE A 101 3.35 6.57 -15.45
C ILE A 101 2.04 7.30 -15.21
N ILE A 102 0.93 6.58 -15.38
CA ILE A 102 -0.41 7.06 -15.03
C ILE A 102 -0.72 6.53 -13.63
N ILE A 103 -1.04 7.42 -12.69
CA ILE A 103 -1.59 7.06 -11.38
C ILE A 103 -3.02 7.58 -11.32
N VAL A 104 -3.96 6.71 -10.98
CA VAL A 104 -5.38 7.05 -10.86
C VAL A 104 -5.76 7.07 -9.39
N GLY A 105 -6.17 8.23 -8.89
CA GLY A 105 -6.46 8.47 -7.48
C GLY A 105 -5.95 9.83 -7.01
N GLY A 106 -6.78 10.54 -6.25
CA GLY A 106 -6.45 11.83 -5.64
C GLY A 106 -6.21 11.79 -4.12
N ASN A 107 -6.16 10.59 -3.53
CA ASN A 107 -5.90 10.40 -2.11
C ASN A 107 -4.39 10.53 -1.80
N GLU A 108 -4.04 10.75 -0.53
CA GLU A 108 -2.65 10.95 -0.10
C GLU A 108 -1.75 9.74 -0.40
N ARG A 109 -2.28 8.51 -0.42
CA ARG A 109 -1.52 7.30 -0.75
C ARG A 109 -1.06 7.31 -2.21
N ALA A 110 -1.96 7.62 -3.14
CA ALA A 110 -1.67 7.74 -4.57
C ALA A 110 -0.70 8.90 -4.86
N LEU A 111 -0.89 10.04 -4.19
CA LEU A 111 0.00 11.19 -4.34
C LEU A 111 1.40 10.91 -3.79
N THR A 112 1.51 10.24 -2.64
CA THR A 112 2.80 9.85 -2.06
C THR A 112 3.55 8.87 -2.96
N LEU A 113 2.87 7.88 -3.53
CA LEU A 113 3.47 7.00 -4.55
C LEU A 113 3.91 7.78 -5.79
N GLY A 114 3.15 8.80 -6.19
CA GLY A 114 3.53 9.70 -7.27
C GLY A 114 4.80 10.49 -6.96
N ARG A 115 4.95 10.98 -5.72
CA ARG A 115 6.15 11.70 -5.25
C ARG A 115 7.37 10.78 -5.28
N ASP A 116 7.24 9.55 -4.78
CA ASP A 116 8.30 8.54 -4.80
C ASP A 116 8.77 8.22 -6.23
N LEU A 117 7.83 7.93 -7.14
CA LEU A 117 8.15 7.65 -8.55
C LEU A 117 8.80 8.85 -9.26
N LYS A 118 8.37 10.08 -8.93
CA LYS A 118 8.97 11.30 -9.45
C LYS A 118 10.38 11.53 -8.92
N ALA A 119 10.62 11.25 -7.63
CA ALA A 119 11.95 11.30 -7.02
C ALA A 119 12.90 10.28 -7.67
N ALA A 120 12.39 9.11 -8.06
CA ALA A 120 13.10 8.12 -8.87
C ALA A 120 13.29 8.51 -10.35
N GLY A 121 12.91 9.73 -10.76
CA GLY A 121 13.10 10.26 -12.11
C GLY A 121 11.99 9.94 -13.11
N SER A 122 10.90 9.29 -12.69
CA SER A 122 9.77 8.98 -13.58
C SER A 122 8.89 10.21 -13.85
N LYS A 123 8.34 10.30 -15.06
CA LYS A 123 7.29 11.28 -15.38
C LYS A 123 5.95 10.73 -14.90
N VAL A 124 5.25 11.46 -14.04
CA VAL A 124 3.98 11.00 -13.45
C VAL A 124 2.83 11.91 -13.87
N MET A 125 1.74 11.28 -14.34
CA MET A 125 0.44 11.90 -14.55
C MET A 125 -0.54 11.39 -13.47
N ILE A 126 -1.25 12.30 -12.82
CA ILE A 126 -2.32 11.97 -11.87
C ILE A 126 -3.67 12.13 -12.56
N LEU A 127 -4.47 11.07 -12.59
CA LEU A 127 -5.86 11.11 -13.02
C LEU A 127 -6.75 11.14 -11.79
N LEU A 128 -7.53 12.21 -11.69
CA LEU A 128 -8.47 12.45 -10.59
C LEU A 128 -9.86 12.08 -11.07
N THR A 129 -10.48 11.09 -10.43
CA THR A 129 -11.79 10.56 -10.80
C THR A 129 -12.94 11.39 -10.23
N THR A 130 -12.65 12.27 -9.28
CA THR A 130 -13.60 13.21 -8.68
C THR A 130 -13.45 14.59 -9.29
N GLU A 131 -14.54 15.14 -9.84
CA GLU A 131 -14.57 16.47 -10.45
C GLU A 131 -14.64 17.58 -9.38
N GLY A 132 -14.02 18.73 -9.66
CA GLY A 132 -14.14 19.93 -8.81
C GLY A 132 -13.27 19.88 -7.55
N SER A 133 -12.27 19.01 -7.53
CA SER A 133 -11.35 18.87 -6.40
C SER A 133 -10.32 20.01 -6.40
N ASN A 134 -10.00 20.57 -5.22
CA ASN A 134 -8.81 21.44 -5.10
C ASN A 134 -7.49 20.64 -5.28
N VAL A 135 -7.59 19.31 -5.35
CA VAL A 135 -6.46 18.38 -5.50
C VAL A 135 -5.77 18.58 -6.84
N ALA A 136 -6.49 18.85 -7.93
CA ALA A 136 -5.88 19.13 -9.22
C ALA A 136 -4.91 20.33 -9.15
N GLU A 137 -5.34 21.43 -8.52
CA GLU A 137 -4.51 22.62 -8.35
C GLU A 137 -3.30 22.35 -7.46
N TYR A 138 -3.48 21.58 -6.38
CA TYR A 138 -2.40 21.11 -5.51
C TYR A 138 -1.37 20.27 -6.28
N CYS A 139 -1.81 19.27 -7.03
CA CYS A 139 -0.93 18.41 -7.84
C CYS A 139 -0.11 19.20 -8.86
N TRP A 140 -0.71 20.19 -9.53
CA TRP A 140 0.02 21.06 -10.45
C TRP A 140 1.10 21.90 -9.74
N ASN A 141 0.83 22.35 -8.51
CA ASN A 141 1.79 23.10 -7.70
C ASN A 141 2.95 22.22 -7.21
N GLU A 142 2.68 20.95 -6.89
CA GLU A 142 3.69 19.92 -6.61
C GLU A 142 4.46 19.47 -7.88
N GLY A 143 4.08 20.01 -9.04
CA GLY A 143 4.70 19.74 -10.33
C GLY A 143 4.33 18.39 -10.95
N PHE A 144 3.16 17.84 -10.60
CA PHE A 144 2.53 16.76 -11.35
C PHE A 144 1.73 17.31 -12.54
N ILE A 145 1.49 16.47 -13.54
CA ILE A 145 0.46 16.73 -14.55
C ILE A 145 -0.82 16.07 -14.05
N ALA A 146 -1.75 16.87 -13.54
CA ALA A 146 -3.04 16.39 -13.04
C ALA A 146 -4.17 16.67 -14.02
N VAL A 147 -5.04 15.69 -14.22
CA VAL A 147 -6.22 15.80 -15.06
C VAL A 147 -7.42 15.24 -14.32
N GLU A 148 -8.47 16.06 -14.19
CA GLU A 148 -9.77 15.61 -13.71
C GLU A 148 -10.54 14.95 -14.85
N VAL A 149 -11.05 13.74 -14.61
CA VAL A 149 -11.76 12.96 -15.61
C VAL A 149 -12.85 12.14 -14.93
N SER A 150 -14.09 12.27 -15.40
CA SER A 150 -15.16 11.35 -15.01
C SER A 150 -14.77 9.90 -15.32
N GLU A 151 -15.03 8.97 -14.39
CA GLU A 151 -14.78 7.55 -14.60
C GLU A 151 -15.51 6.97 -15.83
N SER A 152 -16.61 7.60 -16.24
CA SER A 152 -17.41 7.22 -17.42
C SER A 152 -16.95 7.88 -18.73
N ALA A 153 -15.88 8.67 -18.71
CA ALA A 153 -15.41 9.38 -19.88
C ALA A 153 -14.97 8.41 -20.99
N GLN A 154 -15.67 8.44 -22.12
CA GLN A 154 -15.36 7.57 -23.28
C GLN A 154 -13.95 7.83 -23.85
N ASN A 155 -13.43 9.05 -23.68
CA ASN A 155 -12.11 9.46 -24.13
C ASN A 155 -11.02 9.35 -23.03
N LEU A 156 -11.27 8.65 -21.92
CA LEU A 156 -10.31 8.46 -20.82
C LEU A 156 -8.93 8.00 -21.32
N ILE A 157 -8.90 7.06 -22.26
CA ILE A 157 -7.68 6.48 -22.82
C ILE A 157 -6.83 7.53 -23.56
N GLU A 158 -7.49 8.43 -24.28
CA GLU A 158 -6.85 9.52 -25.02
C GLU A 158 -6.37 10.61 -24.07
N ILE A 159 -7.20 10.95 -23.08
CA ILE A 159 -6.87 11.93 -22.04
C ILE A 159 -5.65 11.49 -21.24
N ALA A 160 -5.63 10.22 -20.82
CA ALA A 160 -4.53 9.58 -20.10
C ALA A 160 -3.27 9.40 -20.95
N ARG A 161 -3.41 9.54 -22.28
CA ARG A 161 -2.36 9.24 -23.28
C ARG A 161 -1.81 7.83 -23.12
N LEU A 162 -2.70 6.85 -22.96
CA LEU A 162 -2.32 5.47 -22.65
C LEU A 162 -1.29 4.91 -23.64
N LYS A 163 -1.42 5.20 -24.95
CA LYS A 163 -0.48 4.75 -25.99
C LYS A 163 0.99 5.13 -25.72
N HIS A 164 1.23 6.17 -24.94
CA HIS A 164 2.57 6.65 -24.63
C HIS A 164 2.99 6.40 -23.17
N ALA A 165 2.14 5.74 -22.39
CA ALA A 165 2.40 5.43 -21.00
C ALA A 165 3.30 4.18 -20.86
N SER A 166 4.13 4.16 -19.83
CA SER A 166 4.96 3.02 -19.48
C SER A 166 4.28 2.08 -18.49
N ARG A 167 3.36 2.60 -17.65
CA ARG A 167 2.61 1.85 -16.64
C ARG A 167 1.34 2.60 -16.25
N VAL A 168 0.32 1.86 -15.83
CA VAL A 168 -0.87 2.41 -15.16
C VAL A 168 -0.94 1.84 -13.75
N ILE A 169 -1.24 2.68 -12.77
CA ILE A 169 -1.45 2.30 -11.37
C ILE A 169 -2.80 2.86 -10.97
N VAL A 170 -3.74 2.00 -10.58
CA VAL A 170 -5.07 2.39 -10.12
C VAL A 170 -5.10 2.23 -8.60
N PHE A 171 -5.13 3.35 -7.89
CA PHE A 171 -4.97 3.39 -6.44
C PHE A 171 -5.97 4.37 -5.80
N THR A 172 -7.24 4.15 -6.10
CA THR A 172 -8.36 4.82 -5.41
C THR A 172 -8.71 4.06 -4.13
N GLU A 173 -9.61 4.61 -3.33
CA GLU A 173 -10.06 4.03 -2.04
C GLU A 173 -11.12 2.93 -2.22
N ASP A 174 -11.59 2.69 -3.45
CA ASP A 174 -12.66 1.74 -3.73
C ASP A 174 -12.20 0.64 -4.72
N ASP A 175 -12.36 -0.62 -4.29
CA ASP A 175 -11.98 -1.80 -5.07
C ASP A 175 -12.75 -1.90 -6.38
N TYR A 176 -14.03 -1.52 -6.38
CA TYR A 176 -14.88 -1.57 -7.57
C TYR A 176 -14.40 -0.57 -8.63
N THR A 177 -14.17 0.69 -8.25
CA THR A 177 -13.59 1.72 -9.11
C THR A 177 -12.20 1.30 -9.60
N ASN A 178 -11.36 0.74 -8.72
CA ASN A 178 -10.03 0.26 -9.10
C ASN A 178 -10.10 -0.82 -10.20
N LEU A 179 -10.97 -1.83 -10.02
CA LEU A 179 -11.16 -2.91 -10.99
C LEU A 179 -11.77 -2.40 -12.30
N LYS A 180 -12.84 -1.59 -12.23
CA LYS A 180 -13.53 -1.01 -13.39
C LYS A 180 -12.55 -0.24 -14.28
N LEU A 181 -11.77 0.67 -13.70
CA LEU A 181 -10.82 1.50 -14.44
C LEU A 181 -9.69 0.65 -15.04
N ALA A 182 -9.19 -0.34 -14.31
CA ALA A 182 -8.18 -1.25 -14.83
C ALA A 182 -8.67 -2.04 -16.06
N LEU A 183 -9.93 -2.49 -16.05
CA LEU A 183 -10.55 -3.14 -17.20
C LEU A 183 -10.78 -2.16 -18.35
N THR A 184 -11.13 -0.90 -18.08
CA THR A 184 -11.21 0.15 -19.10
C THR A 184 -9.85 0.41 -19.75
N PHE A 185 -8.78 0.57 -18.96
CA PHE A 185 -7.43 0.74 -19.48
C PHE A 185 -6.95 -0.48 -20.26
N LYS A 186 -7.28 -1.69 -19.82
CA LYS A 186 -7.02 -2.93 -20.55
C LYS A 186 -7.69 -2.91 -21.92
N ALA A 187 -8.98 -2.60 -21.99
CA ALA A 187 -9.74 -2.58 -23.25
C ALA A 187 -9.25 -1.50 -24.22
N GLY A 188 -8.74 -0.38 -23.70
CA GLY A 188 -8.20 0.73 -24.50
C GLY A 188 -6.81 0.51 -25.11
N ARG A 189 -6.15 -0.62 -24.83
CA ARG A 189 -4.81 -0.92 -25.37
C ARG A 189 -4.92 -1.29 -26.86
N LYS A 190 -4.21 -0.56 -27.72
CA LYS A 190 -4.13 -0.87 -29.16
C LYS A 190 -2.90 -1.70 -29.53
N GLU A 191 -1.75 -1.44 -28.91
CA GLU A 191 -0.47 -2.12 -29.19
C GLU A 191 0.40 -2.14 -27.91
N GLY A 192 0.92 -3.32 -27.54
CA GLY A 192 1.85 -3.50 -26.40
C GLY A 192 1.21 -3.90 -25.05
N ASN A 193 2.00 -4.58 -24.21
CA ASN A 193 1.64 -4.92 -22.83
C ASN A 193 2.05 -3.78 -21.89
N ILE A 194 1.22 -2.75 -21.76
CA ILE A 194 1.39 -1.75 -20.69
C ILE A 194 1.02 -2.43 -19.37
N PRO A 195 1.92 -2.59 -18.39
CA PRO A 195 1.55 -3.17 -17.10
C PRO A 195 0.50 -2.31 -16.39
N ILE A 196 -0.54 -2.94 -15.86
CA ILE A 196 -1.50 -2.29 -14.96
C ILE A 196 -1.28 -2.85 -13.57
N ALA A 197 -1.08 -1.98 -12.59
CA ALA A 197 -1.13 -2.31 -11.17
C ALA A 197 -2.44 -1.78 -10.57
N ILE A 198 -3.09 -2.55 -9.71
CA ILE A 198 -4.30 -2.14 -8.99
C ILE A 198 -4.16 -2.41 -7.50
N ASN A 199 -4.61 -1.48 -6.66
CA ASN A 199 -4.87 -1.77 -5.26
C ASN A 199 -6.22 -2.48 -5.14
N LEU A 200 -6.24 -3.59 -4.41
CA LEU A 200 -7.46 -4.25 -3.96
C LEU A 200 -7.31 -4.60 -2.48
N ASP A 201 -8.24 -4.15 -1.67
CA ASP A 201 -8.25 -4.42 -0.23
C ASP A 201 -8.76 -5.84 0.07
N SER A 202 -9.57 -6.42 -0.83
CA SER A 202 -9.98 -7.82 -0.78
C SER A 202 -8.93 -8.78 -1.37
N GLU A 203 -8.39 -9.65 -0.51
CA GLU A 203 -7.45 -10.70 -0.92
C GLU A 203 -8.05 -11.69 -1.92
N GLU A 204 -9.34 -12.01 -1.80
CA GLU A 204 -10.06 -12.88 -2.74
C GLU A 204 -10.15 -12.24 -4.13
N LEU A 205 -10.41 -10.93 -4.19
CA LEU A 205 -10.39 -10.20 -5.45
C LEU A 205 -8.97 -10.14 -6.02
N CYS A 206 -7.92 -9.93 -5.20
CA CYS A 206 -6.53 -10.04 -5.65
C CYS A 206 -6.27 -11.40 -6.32
N HIS A 207 -6.65 -12.50 -5.67
CA HIS A 207 -6.47 -13.84 -6.21
C HIS A 207 -7.24 -14.04 -7.52
N THR A 208 -8.49 -13.60 -7.58
CA THR A 208 -9.36 -13.72 -8.76
C THR A 208 -8.78 -12.97 -9.95
N VAL A 209 -8.45 -11.68 -9.77
CA VAL A 209 -7.86 -10.83 -10.82
C VAL A 209 -6.55 -11.43 -11.33
N GLN A 210 -5.66 -11.84 -10.42
CA GLN A 210 -4.36 -12.39 -10.78
C GLN A 210 -4.45 -13.73 -11.51
N ASN A 211 -5.49 -14.53 -11.27
CA ASN A 211 -5.74 -15.79 -11.97
C ASN A 211 -6.36 -15.59 -13.36
N GLN A 212 -7.15 -14.52 -13.52
CA GLN A 212 -7.89 -14.25 -14.75
C GLN A 212 -7.09 -13.37 -15.73
N TYR A 213 -6.19 -12.53 -15.25
CA TYR A 213 -5.52 -11.51 -16.05
C TYR A 213 -4.01 -11.47 -15.84
N ASP A 214 -3.24 -12.00 -16.79
CA ASP A 214 -1.77 -12.11 -16.69
C ASP A 214 -1.02 -10.76 -16.65
N PHE A 215 -1.62 -9.69 -17.17
CA PHE A 215 -1.00 -8.35 -17.29
C PHE A 215 -1.58 -7.32 -16.30
N ILE A 216 -2.44 -7.77 -15.38
CA ILE A 216 -2.93 -6.96 -14.25
C ILE A 216 -2.28 -7.51 -12.99
N TYR A 217 -1.44 -6.69 -12.37
CA TYR A 217 -0.87 -6.95 -11.07
C TYR A 217 -1.80 -6.38 -9.99
N ALA A 218 -2.32 -7.23 -9.11
CA ALA A 218 -3.10 -6.78 -7.97
C ALA A 218 -2.22 -6.80 -6.71
N PHE A 219 -2.12 -5.65 -6.04
CA PHE A 219 -1.51 -5.56 -4.72
C PHE A 219 -2.56 -5.20 -3.69
N ASN A 220 -2.32 -5.61 -2.45
CA ASN A 220 -3.09 -5.21 -1.30
C ASN A 220 -2.19 -4.33 -0.43
N TYR A 221 -2.54 -3.05 -0.31
CA TYR A 221 -1.79 -2.09 0.49
C TYR A 221 -1.56 -2.58 1.93
N TYR A 222 -2.60 -3.06 2.62
CA TYR A 222 -2.51 -3.50 4.02
C TYR A 222 -1.64 -4.75 4.19
N ARG A 223 -1.61 -5.63 3.19
CA ARG A 223 -0.67 -6.77 3.14
C ARG A 223 0.77 -6.28 3.05
N CYS A 224 1.05 -5.31 2.18
CA CYS A 224 2.37 -4.70 2.06
C CYS A 224 2.81 -4.02 3.37
N VAL A 225 1.91 -3.26 4.01
CA VAL A 225 2.16 -2.68 5.33
C VAL A 225 2.50 -3.75 6.36
N SER A 226 1.68 -4.80 6.45
CA SER A 226 1.84 -5.89 7.43
C SER A 226 3.18 -6.61 7.31
N ARG A 227 3.67 -6.81 6.07
CA ARG A 227 5.00 -7.37 5.80
C ARG A 227 6.12 -6.49 6.37
N VAL A 228 6.04 -5.19 6.12
CA VAL A 228 7.04 -4.22 6.61
C VAL A 228 7.00 -4.15 8.13
N LEU A 229 5.79 -4.12 8.72
CA LEU A 229 5.62 -4.08 10.18
C LEU A 229 6.19 -5.31 10.86
N LEU A 230 6.01 -6.52 10.33
CA LEU A 230 6.61 -7.73 10.92
C LEU A 230 8.12 -7.82 10.69
N SER A 231 8.65 -7.20 9.63
CA SER A 231 10.09 -7.08 9.44
C SER A 231 10.71 -6.13 10.48
N GLN A 232 10.06 -4.99 10.72
CA GLN A 232 10.52 -3.97 11.66
C GLN A 232 10.27 -4.36 13.13
N TYR A 233 9.14 -5.02 13.40
CA TYR A 233 8.68 -5.46 14.71
C TYR A 233 8.41 -6.98 14.68
N PRO A 234 9.46 -7.82 14.54
CA PRO A 234 9.33 -9.28 14.51
C PRO A 234 8.82 -9.82 15.85
N LEU A 235 7.85 -10.74 15.85
CA LEU A 235 7.19 -11.21 17.08
C LEU A 235 8.13 -12.05 17.97
N GLU A 236 9.11 -12.69 17.36
CA GLU A 236 10.09 -13.58 17.98
C GLU A 236 11.36 -12.88 18.49
N ALA A 237 11.52 -11.59 18.20
CA ALA A 237 12.74 -10.84 18.51
C ALA A 237 12.43 -9.47 19.13
N PHE A 238 12.96 -9.28 20.34
CA PHE A 238 12.85 -8.05 21.13
C PHE A 238 14.26 -7.51 21.35
N PRO A 239 14.53 -6.21 21.09
CA PRO A 239 15.88 -5.64 21.26
C PRO A 239 16.48 -5.85 22.64
N GLU A 240 15.65 -5.88 23.68
CA GLU A 240 16.05 -6.04 25.08
C GLU A 240 16.26 -7.50 25.51
N VAL A 241 15.90 -8.47 24.68
CA VAL A 241 16.01 -9.89 24.98
C VAL A 241 17.23 -10.44 24.23
N ALA A 242 18.26 -10.86 24.99
CA ALA A 242 19.59 -11.18 24.46
C ALA A 242 19.65 -12.41 23.53
N SER A 243 18.64 -13.29 23.56
CA SER A 243 18.52 -14.45 22.66
C SER A 243 17.30 -14.31 21.73
N CYS A 244 17.48 -14.68 20.46
CA CYS A 244 16.35 -15.07 19.61
C CYS A 244 15.58 -16.21 20.29
N SER A 245 14.30 -16.38 19.94
CA SER A 245 13.44 -17.43 20.52
C SER A 245 14.17 -18.76 20.73
N ASP A 246 14.41 -19.12 22.00
CA ASP A 246 14.81 -20.46 22.43
C ASP A 246 13.62 -21.44 22.24
N GLU A 247 13.86 -22.75 22.36
CA GLU A 247 12.86 -23.81 22.14
C GLU A 247 11.57 -23.62 22.98
N ASP A 248 11.67 -23.02 24.16
CA ASP A 248 10.54 -22.79 25.07
C ASP A 248 9.85 -21.43 24.91
N THR A 249 10.25 -20.62 23.93
CA THR A 249 9.74 -19.25 23.81
C THR A 249 8.26 -19.24 23.43
N ASP A 250 7.41 -18.65 24.26
CA ASP A 250 5.98 -18.55 23.99
C ASP A 250 5.65 -17.25 23.26
N ILE A 251 5.33 -17.31 21.97
CA ILE A 251 5.13 -16.13 21.13
C ILE A 251 3.63 -15.80 21.06
N ARG A 252 3.28 -14.60 21.55
CA ARG A 252 1.90 -14.14 21.69
C ARG A 252 1.66 -12.82 20.95
N LEU A 253 0.50 -12.72 20.32
CA LEU A 253 0.00 -11.53 19.67
C LEU A 253 -1.38 -11.19 20.21
N ILE A 254 -1.58 -9.95 20.64
CA ILE A 254 -2.91 -9.41 20.94
C ILE A 254 -3.26 -8.38 19.88
N ILE A 255 -4.43 -8.49 19.25
CA ILE A 255 -4.97 -7.52 18.30
C ILE A 255 -6.25 -6.96 18.92
N THR A 256 -6.37 -5.64 19.03
CA THR A 256 -7.47 -5.00 19.79
C THR A 256 -8.62 -4.46 18.94
N HIS A 257 -8.55 -4.66 17.62
CA HIS A 257 -9.55 -4.16 16.68
C HIS A 257 -9.63 -5.06 15.45
N TRP A 258 -10.72 -4.95 14.68
CA TRP A 258 -10.91 -5.73 13.45
C TRP A 258 -11.18 -4.81 12.25
N ASP A 259 -10.09 -4.35 11.65
CA ASP A 259 -10.07 -3.54 10.42
C ASP A 259 -9.22 -4.21 9.32
N LEU A 260 -9.06 -3.52 8.17
CA LEU A 260 -8.28 -4.03 7.04
C LEU A 260 -6.80 -4.29 7.39
N LEU A 261 -6.21 -3.43 8.24
CA LEU A 261 -4.84 -3.64 8.72
C LEU A 261 -4.74 -4.85 9.63
N SER A 262 -5.63 -4.98 10.61
CA SER A 262 -5.67 -6.11 11.56
C SER A 262 -5.87 -7.44 10.83
N LYS A 263 -6.77 -7.47 9.84
CA LYS A 263 -7.00 -8.64 8.98
C LYS A 263 -5.73 -9.02 8.20
N ALA A 264 -5.11 -8.05 7.53
CA ALA A 264 -3.89 -8.30 6.77
C ALA A 264 -2.71 -8.70 7.67
N PHE A 265 -2.62 -8.13 8.87
CA PHE A 265 -1.59 -8.44 9.85
C PHE A 265 -1.76 -9.86 10.40
N LEU A 266 -2.97 -10.24 10.78
CA LEU A 266 -3.31 -11.61 11.19
C LEU A 266 -2.94 -12.62 10.10
N TYR A 267 -3.31 -12.35 8.85
CA TYR A 267 -2.98 -13.20 7.72
C TYR A 267 -1.46 -13.33 7.53
N GLN A 268 -0.74 -12.21 7.58
CA GLN A 268 0.71 -12.25 7.42
C GLN A 268 1.38 -13.01 8.57
N VAL A 269 0.93 -12.85 9.82
CA VAL A 269 1.40 -13.64 10.97
C VAL A 269 1.13 -15.12 10.77
N ALA A 270 -0.05 -15.50 10.30
CA ALA A 270 -0.35 -16.91 10.00
C ALA A 270 0.48 -17.46 8.84
N LYS A 271 0.98 -16.60 7.94
CA LYS A 271 1.82 -16.98 6.79
C LYS A 271 3.29 -17.17 7.14
N VAL A 272 3.85 -16.29 7.99
CA VAL A 272 5.31 -16.24 8.25
C VAL A 272 5.69 -16.48 9.71
N GLY A 273 4.73 -16.56 10.63
CA GLY A 273 4.92 -16.79 12.06
C GLY A 273 5.30 -18.21 12.42
N HIS A 274 6.23 -18.82 11.66
CA HIS A 274 6.74 -20.17 11.89
C HIS A 274 8.20 -20.06 12.32
N TYR A 275 8.42 -20.17 13.62
CA TYR A 275 9.69 -19.85 14.28
C TYR A 275 10.46 -21.10 14.71
N LYS A 276 11.69 -20.88 15.19
CA LYS A 276 12.66 -21.92 15.55
C LYS A 276 12.16 -22.88 16.63
N ASN A 277 11.33 -22.39 17.55
CA ASN A 277 10.70 -23.16 18.61
C ASN A 277 9.66 -24.17 18.11
N CYS A 278 9.31 -24.15 16.82
CA CYS A 278 8.32 -25.05 16.25
C CYS A 278 6.88 -24.92 16.78
N GLN A 279 6.58 -23.88 17.56
CA GLN A 279 5.26 -23.66 18.15
C GLN A 279 4.42 -22.70 17.30
N LYS A 280 3.09 -22.84 17.40
CA LYS A 280 2.15 -21.89 16.79
C LYS A 280 2.17 -20.58 17.57
N VAL A 281 2.09 -19.46 16.86
CA VAL A 281 1.81 -18.16 17.49
C VAL A 281 0.42 -18.20 18.13
N LYS A 282 0.32 -17.79 19.38
CA LYS A 282 -0.97 -17.63 20.08
C LYS A 282 -1.49 -16.22 19.83
N VAL A 283 -2.63 -16.12 19.18
CA VAL A 283 -3.25 -14.87 18.77
C VAL A 283 -4.56 -14.66 19.52
N TYR A 284 -4.67 -13.52 20.19
CA TYR A 284 -5.88 -13.07 20.88
C TYR A 284 -6.44 -11.87 20.14
N LEU A 285 -7.55 -12.06 19.44
CA LEU A 285 -8.27 -10.99 18.76
C LEU A 285 -9.42 -10.50 19.65
N VAL A 286 -9.36 -9.25 20.10
CA VAL A 286 -10.42 -8.61 20.87
C VAL A 286 -11.18 -7.68 19.93
N CYS A 287 -12.47 -7.92 19.72
CA CYS A 287 -13.28 -7.13 18.79
C CYS A 287 -14.77 -7.12 19.17
N ASP A 288 -15.55 -6.24 18.56
CA ASP A 288 -17.00 -6.34 18.55
C ASP A 288 -17.43 -7.51 17.63
N GLN A 289 -18.57 -8.14 17.93
CA GLN A 289 -19.16 -9.22 17.14
C GLN A 289 -18.18 -10.40 16.89
N ALA A 290 -17.54 -10.91 17.94
CA ALA A 290 -16.51 -11.94 17.88
C ALA A 290 -16.91 -13.19 17.10
N GLU A 291 -18.17 -13.64 17.21
CA GLU A 291 -18.67 -14.81 16.47
C GLU A 291 -18.66 -14.56 14.96
N LEU A 292 -19.19 -13.42 14.51
CA LEU A 292 -19.19 -13.02 13.10
C LEU A 292 -17.77 -12.84 12.58
N VAL A 293 -16.89 -12.18 13.33
CA VAL A 293 -15.49 -11.99 12.95
C VAL A 293 -14.78 -13.34 12.80
N ASN A 294 -15.00 -14.28 13.72
CA ASN A 294 -14.44 -15.63 13.63
C ASN A 294 -14.97 -16.42 12.42
N GLU A 295 -16.25 -16.26 12.06
CA GLU A 295 -16.82 -16.81 10.82
C GLU A 295 -16.14 -16.20 9.59
N LEU A 296 -16.06 -14.87 9.50
CA LEU A 296 -15.41 -14.16 8.40
C LEU A 296 -13.95 -14.57 8.22
N ILE A 297 -13.20 -14.79 9.30
CA ILE A 297 -11.82 -15.30 9.25
C ILE A 297 -11.78 -16.72 8.68
N THR A 298 -12.67 -17.60 9.15
CA THR A 298 -12.69 -19.00 8.74
C THR A 298 -13.11 -19.15 7.27
N THR A 299 -14.02 -18.30 6.80
CA THR A 299 -14.42 -18.24 5.38
C THR A 299 -13.30 -17.70 4.50
N ALA A 300 -12.64 -16.61 4.90
CA ALA A 300 -11.59 -15.99 4.10
C ALA A 300 -10.30 -16.84 4.07
N TYR A 301 -9.96 -17.48 5.18
CA TYR A 301 -8.76 -18.29 5.35
C TYR A 301 -9.12 -19.65 5.96
N PRO A 302 -9.59 -20.61 5.12
CA PRO A 302 -9.90 -21.95 5.59
C PRO A 302 -8.69 -22.55 6.32
N ASN A 303 -8.92 -23.36 7.35
CA ASN A 303 -7.84 -24.07 8.04
C ASN A 303 -6.72 -23.19 8.66
N ILE A 304 -6.91 -21.87 8.83
CA ILE A 304 -5.91 -20.97 9.45
C ILE A 304 -5.45 -21.42 10.85
N ARG A 305 -6.30 -22.15 11.58
CA ARG A 305 -5.99 -22.75 12.89
C ARG A 305 -4.92 -23.85 12.84
N HIS A 306 -4.55 -24.35 11.66
CA HIS A 306 -3.36 -25.18 11.49
C HIS A 306 -2.07 -24.35 11.58
N CYS A 307 -2.14 -23.06 11.26
CA CYS A 307 -0.98 -22.16 11.22
C CYS A 307 -0.75 -21.44 12.56
N ILE A 308 -1.83 -21.01 13.21
CA ILE A 308 -1.82 -20.23 14.46
C ILE A 308 -2.83 -20.80 15.46
N ASP A 309 -2.63 -20.48 16.75
CA ASP A 309 -3.64 -20.72 17.78
C ASP A 309 -4.44 -19.43 17.99
N LEU A 310 -5.68 -19.38 17.47
CA LEU A 310 -6.50 -18.17 17.41
C LEU A 310 -7.65 -18.22 18.42
N GLU A 311 -7.68 -17.25 19.33
CA GLU A 311 -8.79 -16.99 20.25
C GLU A 311 -9.41 -15.63 19.94
N VAL A 312 -10.73 -15.60 19.69
CA VAL A 312 -11.48 -14.36 19.46
C VAL A 312 -12.33 -14.06 20.69
N ARG A 313 -12.19 -12.85 21.24
CA ARG A 313 -12.88 -12.38 22.45
C ARG A 313 -13.79 -11.20 22.14
N GLU A 314 -15.02 -11.30 22.63
CA GLU A 314 -16.02 -10.25 22.50
C GLU A 314 -15.67 -9.04 23.39
N SER A 315 -15.70 -7.84 22.81
CA SER A 315 -15.69 -6.58 23.54
C SER A 315 -16.47 -5.50 22.80
N ARG A 316 -17.72 -5.27 23.21
CA ARG A 316 -18.60 -4.24 22.63
C ARG A 316 -18.27 -2.82 23.06
N ASN A 317 -17.53 -2.67 24.16
CA ASN A 317 -17.13 -1.36 24.69
C ASN A 317 -15.61 -1.24 24.65
N GLN A 318 -15.11 -0.29 23.87
CA GLN A 318 -13.68 -0.03 23.71
C GLN A 318 -12.99 0.37 25.04
N GLU A 319 -13.72 0.99 25.98
CA GLU A 319 -13.17 1.34 27.30
C GLU A 319 -12.82 0.12 28.16
N LEU A 320 -13.34 -1.06 27.83
CA LEU A 320 -13.07 -2.31 28.53
C LEU A 320 -11.88 -3.08 27.96
N ILE A 321 -11.46 -2.78 26.72
CA ILE A 321 -10.34 -3.44 26.04
C ILE A 321 -9.06 -3.42 26.90
N PRO A 322 -8.64 -2.29 27.52
CA PRO A 322 -7.47 -2.29 28.41
C PRO A 322 -7.57 -3.32 29.53
N ASN A 323 -8.75 -3.51 30.13
CA ASN A 323 -8.93 -4.47 31.23
C ASN A 323 -8.79 -5.91 30.73
N ILE A 324 -9.31 -6.22 29.54
CA ILE A 324 -9.17 -7.55 28.90
C ILE A 324 -7.69 -7.86 28.63
N ILE A 325 -6.95 -6.87 28.12
CA ILE A 325 -5.50 -7.01 27.86
C ILE A 325 -4.75 -7.26 29.17
N ILE A 326 -5.03 -6.51 30.23
CA ILE A 326 -4.38 -6.72 31.54
C ILE A 326 -4.67 -8.12 32.08
N GLN A 327 -5.92 -8.60 31.97
CA GLN A 327 -6.28 -9.96 32.36
C GLN A 327 -5.53 -11.02 31.54
N LEU A 328 -5.39 -10.81 30.23
CA LEU A 328 -4.59 -11.65 29.35
C LEU A 328 -3.12 -11.67 29.82
N LEU A 329 -2.49 -10.51 29.95
CA LEU A 329 -1.10 -10.39 30.37
C LEU A 329 -0.82 -11.10 31.71
N HIS A 330 -1.71 -10.97 32.69
CA HIS A 330 -1.57 -11.68 33.97
C HIS A 330 -1.74 -13.21 33.86
N SER A 331 -2.39 -13.71 32.82
CA SER A 331 -2.57 -15.14 32.57
C SER A 331 -1.41 -15.76 31.77
N PHE A 332 -0.51 -14.94 31.22
CA PHE A 332 0.56 -15.39 30.35
C PHE A 332 1.78 -15.81 31.20
N PRO A 333 2.55 -16.82 30.76
CA PRO A 333 3.77 -17.24 31.47
C PRO A 333 4.87 -16.19 31.32
N ASP A 334 5.82 -16.17 32.26
CA ASP A 334 6.90 -15.16 32.30
C ASP A 334 7.82 -15.19 31.06
N ASN A 335 7.91 -16.33 30.38
CA ASN A 335 8.71 -16.48 29.16
C ASN A 335 8.00 -15.96 27.91
N ALA A 336 6.75 -15.49 28.00
CA ALA A 336 5.96 -15.05 26.86
C ALA A 336 6.50 -13.76 26.24
N LEU A 337 6.84 -13.82 24.94
CA LEU A 337 7.08 -12.64 24.11
C LEU A 337 5.73 -12.15 23.57
N THR A 338 5.27 -11.01 24.08
CA THR A 338 3.94 -10.49 23.76
C THR A 338 4.03 -9.19 22.97
N THR A 339 3.55 -9.21 21.73
CA THR A 339 3.29 -8.00 20.96
C THR A 339 1.80 -7.69 21.02
N ILE A 340 1.44 -6.44 21.31
CA ILE A 340 0.06 -5.96 21.29
C ILE A 340 -0.06 -4.99 20.12
N LEU A 341 -0.79 -5.36 19.07
CA LEU A 341 -1.21 -4.43 18.03
C LEU A 341 -2.46 -3.70 18.55
N TYR A 342 -2.23 -2.55 19.18
CA TYR A 342 -3.28 -1.77 19.82
C TYR A 342 -3.83 -0.74 18.83
N LEU A 343 -4.93 -1.11 18.18
CA LEU A 343 -5.70 -0.31 17.25
C LEU A 343 -7.11 -0.02 17.81
N SER A 344 -7.74 1.01 17.30
CA SER A 344 -9.12 1.44 17.59
C SER A 344 -9.64 2.26 16.41
N ASP A 345 -10.91 2.66 16.42
CA ASP A 345 -11.50 3.44 15.32
C ASP A 345 -10.75 4.77 15.09
N ALA A 346 -10.25 5.37 16.18
CA ALA A 346 -9.40 6.55 16.14
C ALA A 346 -7.99 6.28 16.71
N PRO A 347 -6.93 6.89 16.14
CA PRO A 347 -5.58 6.79 16.68
C PRO A 347 -5.44 7.32 18.12
N GLU A 348 -6.22 8.34 18.49
CA GLU A 348 -6.23 8.92 19.84
C GLU A 348 -6.74 7.92 20.88
N ASP A 349 -7.76 7.12 20.54
CA ASP A 349 -8.30 6.08 21.42
C ASP A 349 -7.30 4.93 21.60
N SER A 350 -6.54 4.62 20.55
CA SER A 350 -5.44 3.65 20.61
C SER A 350 -4.35 4.12 21.59
N PHE A 351 -4.01 5.41 21.56
CA PHE A 351 -3.07 6.01 22.50
C PHE A 351 -3.60 6.02 23.94
N ALA A 352 -4.84 6.47 24.15
CA ALA A 352 -5.46 6.53 25.48
C ALA A 352 -5.59 5.12 26.11
N GLY A 353 -6.02 4.14 25.32
CA GLY A 353 -6.16 2.76 25.75
C GLY A 353 -4.84 2.09 26.12
N SER A 354 -3.81 2.26 25.29
CA SER A 354 -2.46 1.74 25.57
C SER A 354 -1.82 2.39 26.81
N ALA A 355 -2.01 3.70 27.02
CA ALA A 355 -1.57 4.38 28.23
C ALA A 355 -2.22 3.79 29.49
N ARG A 356 -3.51 3.46 29.44
CA ARG A 356 -4.23 2.83 30.57
C ARG A 356 -3.74 1.41 30.86
N VAL A 357 -3.37 0.62 29.84
CA VAL A 357 -2.74 -0.69 30.04
C VAL A 357 -1.41 -0.51 30.78
N LYS A 358 -0.57 0.41 30.33
CA LYS A 358 0.73 0.70 30.94
C LYS A 358 0.62 1.19 32.39
N GLU A 359 -0.35 2.04 32.69
CA GLU A 359 -0.57 2.55 34.05
C GLU A 359 -0.96 1.44 35.04
N LYS A 360 -1.77 0.48 34.58
CA LYS A 360 -2.35 -0.57 35.43
C LYS A 360 -1.60 -1.89 35.42
N CYS A 361 -0.66 -2.09 34.50
CA CYS A 361 0.12 -3.31 34.36
C CYS A 361 1.60 -2.96 34.16
N ALA A 362 2.46 -3.46 35.05
CA ALA A 362 3.90 -3.31 34.92
C ALA A 362 4.40 -4.17 33.75
N LEU A 363 4.64 -3.54 32.60
CA LEU A 363 5.10 -4.22 31.39
C LEU A 363 6.60 -4.57 31.53
N GLY A 364 6.92 -5.86 31.39
CA GLY A 364 8.30 -6.34 31.36
C GLY A 364 8.97 -6.16 29.99
N HIS A 365 10.27 -6.45 29.88
CA HIS A 365 11.05 -6.33 28.63
C HIS A 365 10.62 -7.30 27.51
N ARG A 366 9.69 -8.21 27.81
CA ARG A 366 9.10 -9.18 26.86
C ARG A 366 7.73 -8.74 26.34
N THR A 367 7.29 -7.51 26.65
CA THR A 367 6.02 -6.97 26.18
C THR A 367 6.21 -5.63 25.50
N ARG A 368 5.60 -5.46 24.32
CA ARG A 368 5.55 -4.19 23.59
C ARG A 368 4.17 -3.96 23.00
N MET A 369 3.80 -2.70 22.87
CA MET A 369 2.56 -2.24 22.25
C MET A 369 2.92 -1.46 20.98
N LEU A 370 2.32 -1.85 19.85
CA LEU A 370 2.36 -1.13 18.59
C LEU A 370 1.09 -0.30 18.48
N ILE A 371 1.21 1.02 18.36
CA ILE A 371 0.08 1.95 18.26
C ILE A 371 0.20 2.83 17.00
N PRO A 372 -0.90 3.29 16.40
CA PRO A 372 -0.85 4.22 15.28
C PRO A 372 -0.31 5.58 15.73
N GLN A 373 0.19 6.37 14.78
CA GLN A 373 0.51 7.77 15.04
C GLN A 373 -0.75 8.57 15.38
N SER A 374 -0.64 9.39 16.42
CA SER A 374 -1.63 10.39 16.80
C SER A 374 -0.90 11.68 17.21
N PRO A 375 -1.58 12.84 17.25
CA PRO A 375 -1.00 14.08 17.78
C PRO A 375 -0.46 13.93 19.22
N LEU A 376 -1.03 12.99 20.00
CA LEU A 376 -0.63 12.68 21.37
C LEU A 376 0.63 11.79 21.44
N SER A 377 0.95 11.09 20.35
CA SER A 377 2.07 10.15 20.28
C SER A 377 3.43 10.87 20.19
N ASN A 378 3.48 12.14 19.74
CA ASN A 378 4.72 12.91 19.56
C ASN A 378 5.52 13.15 20.86
N SER A 379 4.92 12.91 22.04
CA SER A 379 5.59 12.98 23.34
C SER A 379 6.05 11.62 23.90
N ALA A 380 5.79 10.51 23.21
CA ALA A 380 5.93 9.17 23.75
C ALA A 380 6.93 8.30 22.96
N GLY A 381 8.21 8.64 23.07
CA GLY A 381 9.30 7.70 22.75
C GLY A 381 9.64 6.87 23.97
N GLU A 382 8.87 5.82 24.24
CA GLU A 382 9.01 5.00 25.46
C GLU A 382 9.28 3.52 25.16
N LYS A 383 10.00 2.86 26.06
CA LYS A 383 10.54 1.49 25.90
C LYS A 383 9.52 0.42 25.48
N HIS A 384 8.26 0.55 25.89
CA HIS A 384 7.21 -0.44 25.62
C HIS A 384 6.16 0.01 24.60
N LEU A 385 6.18 1.26 24.17
CA LEU A 385 5.16 1.86 23.32
C LEU A 385 5.83 2.32 22.02
N LEU A 386 5.63 1.52 20.97
CA LEU A 386 6.23 1.73 19.67
C LEU A 386 5.20 2.30 18.72
N ILE A 387 5.51 3.46 18.16
CA ILE A 387 4.63 4.19 17.26
C ILE A 387 4.83 3.63 15.85
N LEU A 388 3.75 3.16 15.24
CA LEU A 388 3.73 2.70 13.86
C LEU A 388 4.03 3.89 12.92
N PRO A 389 4.80 3.68 11.84
CA PRO A 389 5.01 4.70 10.82
C PRO A 389 3.68 5.20 10.23
N GLU A 390 3.64 6.44 9.74
CA GLU A 390 2.48 6.95 9.02
C GLU A 390 2.11 6.07 7.83
N SER A 391 0.80 5.95 7.56
CA SER A 391 0.30 5.09 6.47
C SER A 391 0.93 5.43 5.10
N THR A 392 1.24 6.69 4.84
CA THR A 392 1.84 7.15 3.58
C THR A 392 3.29 6.72 3.41
N VAL A 393 4.03 6.41 4.48
CA VAL A 393 5.43 5.96 4.41
C VAL A 393 5.56 4.65 3.63
N PHE A 394 4.52 3.82 3.66
CA PHE A 394 4.47 2.55 2.93
C PHE A 394 4.09 2.71 1.45
N CYS A 395 3.74 3.93 1.01
CA CYS A 395 3.33 4.23 -0.36
C CYS A 395 4.52 4.57 -1.26
N ASN A 396 5.44 3.64 -1.42
CA ASN A 396 6.55 3.74 -2.38
C ASN A 396 6.51 2.56 -3.36
N ALA A 397 7.15 2.75 -4.52
CA ALA A 397 7.18 1.74 -5.56
C ALA A 397 7.86 0.45 -5.10
N SER A 398 8.85 0.54 -4.19
CA SER A 398 9.57 -0.63 -3.71
C SER A 398 8.78 -1.56 -2.80
N ILE A 399 7.75 -1.04 -2.14
CA ILE A 399 6.86 -1.81 -1.27
C ILE A 399 5.58 -2.22 -2.02
N LEU A 400 5.01 -1.33 -2.85
CA LEU A 400 3.71 -1.56 -3.47
C LEU A 400 3.78 -2.22 -4.85
N LEU A 401 4.85 -1.97 -5.61
CA LEU A 401 4.97 -2.39 -7.01
C LEU A 401 6.10 -3.37 -7.26
N ASN A 402 7.17 -3.32 -6.46
CA ASN A 402 8.42 -4.01 -6.79
C ASN A 402 8.40 -5.52 -6.50
N ASP A 403 8.67 -6.28 -7.56
CA ASP A 403 10.01 -6.74 -7.99
C ASP A 403 11.06 -7.21 -6.96
N SER A 404 11.21 -6.67 -5.74
CA SER A 404 12.27 -7.15 -4.82
C SER A 404 11.94 -8.54 -4.28
N ILE A 405 10.67 -8.72 -3.88
CA ILE A 405 10.11 -10.01 -3.47
C ILE A 405 9.99 -10.93 -4.68
N ASP A 406 9.61 -10.41 -5.85
CA ASP A 406 9.57 -11.21 -7.08
C ASP A 406 10.98 -11.59 -7.57
N MET A 407 12.02 -10.81 -7.26
CA MET A 407 13.41 -11.15 -7.54
C MET A 407 13.90 -12.26 -6.62
N LEU A 408 13.62 -12.14 -5.32
CA LEU A 408 13.84 -13.20 -4.34
C LEU A 408 13.12 -14.48 -4.78
N ALA A 409 11.82 -14.38 -5.02
CA ALA A 409 10.97 -15.50 -5.40
C ALA A 409 11.36 -16.12 -6.75
N SER A 410 11.71 -15.30 -7.75
CA SER A 410 12.18 -15.80 -9.05
C SER A 410 13.54 -16.50 -8.95
N THR A 411 14.38 -16.09 -8.00
CA THR A 411 15.64 -16.77 -7.73
C THR A 411 15.42 -18.12 -7.05
N ILE A 412 14.55 -18.17 -6.04
CA ILE A 412 14.12 -19.43 -5.42
C ILE A 412 13.58 -20.38 -6.50
N HIS A 413 12.68 -19.90 -7.35
CA HIS A 413 12.11 -20.68 -8.45
C HIS A 413 13.15 -21.12 -9.47
N ALA A 414 14.11 -20.25 -9.83
CA ALA A 414 15.15 -20.59 -10.79
C ALA A 414 16.05 -21.74 -10.30
N ASN A 415 16.38 -21.75 -9.00
CA ASN A 415 17.16 -22.83 -8.38
C ASN A 415 16.39 -24.15 -8.43
N TRP A 416 15.11 -24.13 -8.04
CA TRP A 416 14.24 -25.31 -8.14
C TRP A 416 14.07 -25.80 -9.58
N TYR A 417 13.86 -24.89 -10.54
CA TYR A 417 13.68 -25.21 -11.94
C TYR A 417 14.94 -25.87 -12.53
N LYS A 418 16.13 -25.35 -12.21
CA LYS A 418 17.41 -25.94 -12.63
C LYS A 418 17.63 -27.33 -12.02
N ALA A 419 17.38 -27.49 -10.72
CA ALA A 419 17.51 -28.77 -10.04
C ALA A 419 16.53 -29.81 -10.60
N THR A 420 15.29 -29.40 -10.88
CA THR A 420 14.26 -30.26 -11.48
C THR A 420 14.61 -30.67 -12.90
N GLY A 421 15.18 -29.76 -13.70
CA GLY A 421 15.70 -30.07 -15.04
C GLY A 421 16.83 -31.10 -15.01
N LYS A 422 17.73 -31.03 -14.02
CA LYS A 422 18.79 -32.05 -13.83
C LYS A 422 18.18 -33.43 -13.53
N ARG A 423 17.21 -33.49 -12.61
CA ARG A 423 16.50 -34.74 -12.26
C ARG A 423 15.76 -35.33 -13.45
N LEU A 424 15.20 -34.47 -14.32
CA LEU A 424 14.56 -34.93 -15.56
C LEU A 424 15.58 -35.57 -16.51
N ASN A 425 16.74 -34.94 -16.71
CA ASN A 425 17.80 -35.51 -17.54
C ASN A 425 18.31 -36.85 -16.98
N GLU A 426 18.54 -36.93 -15.67
CA GLU A 426 18.96 -38.17 -15.00
C GLU A 426 17.91 -39.28 -15.15
N ALA A 427 16.62 -38.95 -15.00
CA ALA A 427 15.52 -39.89 -15.19
C ALA A 427 15.42 -40.37 -16.65
N GLN A 428 15.71 -39.49 -17.62
CA GLN A 428 15.79 -39.84 -19.04
C GLN A 428 16.96 -40.80 -19.33
N GLU A 429 18.13 -40.54 -18.74
CA GLU A 429 19.30 -41.41 -18.87
C GLU A 429 19.05 -42.80 -18.23
N SER A 430 18.31 -42.85 -17.12
CA SER A 430 17.95 -44.10 -16.43
C SER A 430 16.67 -44.77 -16.95
N ASN A 431 15.99 -44.22 -17.95
CA ASN A 431 14.68 -44.65 -18.46
C ASN A 431 13.60 -44.82 -17.36
N ASP A 432 13.56 -43.92 -16.37
CA ASP A 432 12.50 -43.89 -15.35
C ASP A 432 11.27 -43.13 -15.88
N GLU A 433 10.44 -43.84 -16.66
CA GLU A 433 9.22 -43.31 -17.29
C GLU A 433 8.25 -42.67 -16.29
N ASN A 434 8.14 -43.21 -15.07
CA ASN A 434 7.24 -42.68 -14.06
C ASN A 434 7.69 -41.29 -13.59
N THR A 435 8.99 -41.10 -13.33
CA THR A 435 9.53 -39.81 -12.94
C THR A 435 9.45 -38.80 -14.08
N ILE A 436 9.76 -39.20 -15.31
CA ILE A 436 9.66 -38.35 -16.51
C ILE A 436 8.23 -37.83 -16.66
N GLN A 437 7.24 -38.72 -16.63
CA GLN A 437 5.83 -38.35 -16.78
C GLN A 437 5.38 -37.40 -15.66
N ARG A 438 5.73 -37.70 -14.40
CA ARG A 438 5.38 -36.87 -13.23
C ARG A 438 5.97 -35.47 -13.32
N LEU A 439 7.23 -35.33 -13.75
CA LEU A 439 7.89 -34.02 -13.88
C LEU A 439 7.30 -33.21 -15.04
N HIS A 440 6.99 -33.82 -16.18
CA HIS A 440 6.36 -33.14 -17.32
C HIS A 440 4.92 -32.67 -17.01
N GLN A 441 4.18 -33.42 -16.20
CA GLN A 441 2.83 -33.06 -15.79
C GLN A 441 2.79 -31.99 -14.70
N ASN A 442 3.93 -31.68 -14.06
CA ASN A 442 3.98 -30.69 -12.99
C ASN A 442 3.67 -29.28 -13.54
N PRO A 443 2.56 -28.64 -13.13
CA PRO A 443 2.16 -27.35 -13.67
C PRO A 443 3.09 -26.21 -13.27
N TYR A 444 4.04 -26.42 -12.37
CA TYR A 444 5.05 -25.44 -11.93
C TYR A 444 6.36 -25.55 -12.72
N PHE A 445 6.60 -26.64 -13.47
CA PHE A 445 7.84 -26.85 -14.21
C PHE A 445 7.88 -26.04 -15.52
N LYS A 446 8.01 -24.73 -15.39
CA LYS A 446 8.16 -23.76 -16.49
C LYS A 446 9.00 -22.55 -16.02
N PRO A 447 9.55 -21.75 -16.94
CA PRO A 447 10.27 -20.52 -16.57
C PRO A 447 9.40 -19.54 -15.77
N TRP A 448 10.02 -18.73 -14.91
CA TRP A 448 9.34 -17.76 -14.02
C TRP A 448 8.32 -16.88 -14.76
N ASP A 449 8.69 -16.37 -15.93
CA ASP A 449 7.85 -15.47 -16.73
C ASP A 449 6.62 -16.16 -17.34
N LYS A 450 6.56 -17.48 -17.28
CA LYS A 450 5.42 -18.29 -17.75
C LYS A 450 4.52 -18.76 -16.60
N LEU A 451 4.94 -18.57 -15.35
CA LEU A 451 4.11 -18.88 -14.18
C LEU A 451 2.96 -17.88 -14.08
N LYS A 452 1.77 -18.40 -13.78
CA LYS A 452 0.65 -17.55 -13.35
C LYS A 452 1.01 -16.89 -12.02
N ASN A 453 0.43 -15.72 -11.74
CA ASN A 453 0.71 -15.01 -10.49
C ASN A 453 0.40 -15.84 -9.24
N ALA A 454 -0.67 -16.64 -9.24
CA ALA A 454 -0.94 -17.55 -8.11
C ALA A 454 0.14 -18.64 -7.93
N GLN A 455 0.78 -19.09 -9.00
CA GLN A 455 1.89 -20.06 -8.91
C GLN A 455 3.17 -19.42 -8.38
N LYS A 456 3.34 -18.11 -8.58
CA LYS A 456 4.47 -17.34 -8.02
C LYS A 456 4.35 -17.15 -6.51
N GLU A 457 3.13 -17.18 -5.96
CA GLU A 457 2.84 -16.89 -4.56
C GLU A 457 3.58 -17.82 -3.59
N GLU A 458 3.75 -19.09 -3.91
CA GLU A 458 4.49 -20.04 -3.05
C GLU A 458 5.95 -19.60 -2.86
N ASN A 459 6.58 -19.10 -3.92
CA ASN A 459 7.94 -18.60 -3.88
C ASN A 459 8.02 -17.22 -3.20
N ARG A 460 6.99 -16.36 -3.36
CA ARG A 460 6.89 -15.08 -2.64
C ARG A 460 6.75 -15.31 -1.14
N ALA A 461 5.97 -16.29 -0.72
CA ALA A 461 5.83 -16.65 0.68
C ALA A 461 7.15 -17.17 1.28
N ALA A 462 7.92 -17.97 0.52
CA ALA A 462 9.25 -18.39 0.91
C ALA A 462 10.23 -17.20 1.02
N ALA A 463 10.15 -16.24 0.10
CA ALA A 463 10.90 -14.99 0.14
C ALA A 463 10.55 -14.13 1.37
N ASP A 464 9.26 -14.03 1.73
CA ASP A 464 8.81 -13.27 2.91
C ASP A 464 9.35 -13.84 4.23
N HIS A 465 9.57 -15.16 4.29
CA HIS A 465 10.08 -15.85 5.48
C HIS A 465 11.61 -15.74 5.62
N MET A 466 12.30 -15.15 4.64
CA MET A 466 13.76 -15.00 4.63
C MET A 466 14.29 -14.35 5.91
N ALA A 467 13.72 -13.21 6.31
CA ALA A 467 14.19 -12.47 7.48
C ALA A 467 14.04 -13.28 8.77
N VAL A 468 13.01 -14.13 8.87
CA VAL A 468 12.81 -15.05 10.02
C VAL A 468 13.92 -16.10 10.06
N LYS A 469 14.27 -16.69 8.91
CA LYS A 469 15.37 -17.65 8.81
C LYS A 469 16.71 -17.01 9.19
N LEU A 470 17.01 -15.83 8.67
CA LEU A 470 18.25 -15.12 8.99
C LEU A 470 18.35 -14.81 10.50
N ARG A 471 17.28 -14.37 11.15
CA ARG A 471 17.25 -14.20 12.62
C ARG A 471 17.42 -15.52 13.36
N SER A 472 16.83 -16.61 12.88
CA SER A 472 16.99 -17.93 13.51
C SER A 472 18.42 -18.48 13.46
N LEU A 473 19.24 -17.97 12.53
CA LEU A 473 20.68 -18.18 12.44
C LEU A 473 21.50 -17.22 13.31
N GLY A 474 20.84 -16.33 14.08
CA GLY A 474 21.49 -15.36 14.97
C GLY A 474 21.92 -14.06 14.28
N LEU A 475 21.52 -13.82 13.04
CA LEU A 475 21.87 -12.58 12.32
C LEU A 475 20.96 -11.42 12.74
N LYS A 476 21.59 -10.27 13.04
CA LYS A 476 20.88 -9.02 13.37
C LYS A 476 20.44 -8.25 12.13
N GLU A 477 21.33 -8.14 11.15
CA GLU A 477 20.98 -7.61 9.83
C GLU A 477 20.25 -8.70 9.05
N THR A 478 19.09 -8.36 8.48
CA THR A 478 18.24 -9.31 7.75
C THR A 478 17.79 -8.80 6.39
N ASP A 479 18.13 -7.56 6.03
CA ASP A 479 18.04 -7.09 4.66
C ASP A 479 19.17 -7.74 3.82
N PRO A 480 18.85 -8.56 2.82
CA PRO A 480 19.85 -9.19 1.98
C PRO A 480 20.79 -8.20 1.27
N VAL A 481 20.33 -6.97 1.02
CA VAL A 481 21.15 -5.93 0.35
C VAL A 481 22.26 -5.41 1.28
N ASN A 482 21.99 -5.33 2.59
CA ASN A 482 22.92 -4.78 3.57
C ASN A 482 23.70 -5.87 4.34
N LEU A 483 23.27 -7.13 4.24
CA LEU A 483 23.88 -8.25 4.96
C LEU A 483 25.29 -8.59 4.44
N GLU A 484 26.32 -8.41 5.25
CA GLU A 484 27.66 -8.87 4.89
C GLU A 484 27.72 -10.40 4.73
N LEU A 485 28.12 -10.87 3.55
CA LEU A 485 28.15 -12.30 3.21
C LEU A 485 28.99 -13.13 4.17
N VAL A 486 30.09 -12.57 4.71
CA VAL A 486 30.95 -13.28 5.67
C VAL A 486 30.20 -13.68 6.95
N HIS A 487 29.23 -12.88 7.39
CA HIS A 487 28.41 -13.22 8.55
C HIS A 487 27.42 -14.34 8.23
N LEU A 488 26.82 -14.30 7.04
CA LEU A 488 25.91 -15.34 6.58
C LEU A 488 26.63 -16.68 6.36
N GLU A 489 27.77 -16.67 5.67
CA GLU A 489 28.57 -17.86 5.41
C GLU A 489 29.00 -18.51 6.74
N ARG A 490 29.52 -17.72 7.69
CA ARG A 490 29.85 -18.23 9.03
C ARG A 490 28.65 -18.84 9.75
N ALA A 491 27.49 -18.19 9.68
CA ALA A 491 26.29 -18.68 10.34
C ALA A 491 25.81 -20.00 9.72
N VAL A 492 25.84 -20.11 8.39
CA VAL A 492 25.45 -21.33 7.67
C VAL A 492 26.44 -22.47 7.88
N ASP A 493 27.74 -22.19 7.87
CA ASP A 493 28.79 -23.19 8.14
C ASP A 493 28.72 -23.75 9.57
N SER A 494 28.09 -23.01 10.49
CA SER A 494 27.89 -23.44 11.88
C SER A 494 26.64 -24.31 12.09
N ILE A 495 25.82 -24.51 11.07
CA ILE A 495 24.59 -25.31 11.16
C ILE A 495 24.94 -26.79 11.31
N ASP A 496 24.62 -27.37 12.46
CA ASP A 496 24.67 -28.82 12.65
C ASP A 496 23.41 -29.55 12.12
N GLU A 497 23.42 -30.88 12.13
CA GLU A 497 22.29 -31.68 11.63
C GLU A 497 20.98 -31.41 12.39
N ALA A 498 21.04 -31.17 13.71
CA ALA A 498 19.84 -30.89 14.50
C ALA A 498 19.26 -29.52 14.16
N GLN A 499 20.11 -28.51 14.00
CA GLN A 499 19.72 -27.18 13.56
C GLN A 499 19.16 -27.19 12.14
N MET A 500 19.73 -28.01 11.24
CA MET A 500 19.21 -28.20 9.90
C MET A 500 17.77 -28.72 9.93
N GLU A 501 17.48 -29.78 10.69
CA GLU A 501 16.12 -30.32 10.80
C GLU A 501 15.14 -29.29 11.39
N ILE A 502 15.54 -28.48 12.37
CA ILE A 502 14.70 -27.41 12.93
C ILE A 502 14.37 -26.36 11.85
N LEU A 503 15.38 -25.87 11.12
CA LEU A 503 15.19 -24.87 10.06
C LEU A 503 14.35 -25.42 8.90
N SER A 504 14.53 -26.69 8.56
CA SER A 504 13.71 -27.39 7.56
C SER A 504 12.26 -27.58 8.04
N GLY A 505 12.04 -27.92 9.30
CA GLY A 505 10.70 -27.96 9.89
C GLY A 505 10.01 -26.60 9.92
N MET A 506 10.76 -25.51 10.10
CA MET A 506 10.23 -24.15 9.93
C MET A 506 9.77 -23.89 8.50
N GLU A 507 10.58 -24.25 7.50
CA GLU A 507 10.21 -24.08 6.09
C GLU A 507 8.99 -24.92 5.72
N HIS A 508 8.93 -26.18 6.17
CA HIS A 508 7.79 -27.06 5.88
C HIS A 508 6.48 -26.52 6.46
N ARG A 509 6.50 -26.01 7.70
CA ARG A 509 5.33 -25.35 8.29
C ARG A 509 4.91 -24.11 7.51
N ARG A 510 5.88 -23.27 7.12
CA ARG A 510 5.60 -22.09 6.29
C ARG A 510 5.03 -22.47 4.93
N TRP A 511 5.54 -23.54 4.31
CA TRP A 511 5.01 -24.08 3.06
C TRP A 511 3.57 -24.57 3.22
N SER A 512 3.33 -25.35 4.26
CA SER A 512 2.00 -25.86 4.62
C SER A 512 1.01 -24.74 4.91
N ALA A 513 1.44 -23.64 5.52
CA ALA A 513 0.55 -22.55 5.93
C ALA A 513 -0.20 -21.90 4.76
N VAL A 514 0.47 -21.66 3.63
CA VAL A 514 -0.18 -21.11 2.42
C VAL A 514 -1.20 -22.10 1.86
N LYS A 515 -0.90 -23.40 1.91
CA LYS A 515 -1.82 -24.46 1.47
C LYS A 515 -3.05 -24.51 2.37
N TRP A 516 -2.86 -24.57 3.68
CA TRP A 516 -3.95 -24.55 4.66
C TRP A 516 -4.87 -23.36 4.44
N MET A 517 -4.32 -22.15 4.49
CA MET A 517 -5.08 -20.89 4.36
C MET A 517 -5.75 -20.69 2.99
N THR A 518 -5.39 -21.47 1.98
CA THR A 518 -6.04 -21.46 0.66
C THR A 518 -7.00 -22.63 0.46
N GLY A 519 -7.34 -23.36 1.54
CA GLY A 519 -8.33 -24.43 1.55
C GLY A 519 -7.80 -25.77 1.05
N TRP A 520 -6.49 -26.02 1.13
CA TRP A 520 -5.98 -27.36 0.88
C TRP A 520 -6.22 -28.28 2.08
N GLU A 521 -6.35 -29.57 1.78
CA GLU A 521 -6.57 -30.63 2.75
C GLU A 521 -5.54 -31.76 2.60
N LEU A 522 -5.31 -32.48 3.69
CA LEU A 522 -4.51 -33.70 3.68
C LEU A 522 -5.20 -34.77 2.83
N GLY A 523 -4.47 -35.36 1.89
CA GLY A 523 -4.96 -36.47 1.08
C GLY A 523 -4.01 -36.84 -0.05
N ALA A 524 -4.38 -37.86 -0.84
CA ALA A 524 -3.65 -38.16 -2.07
C ALA A 524 -3.60 -36.92 -2.98
N ARG A 525 -2.46 -36.72 -3.66
CA ARG A 525 -2.23 -35.51 -4.43
C ARG A 525 -3.29 -35.31 -5.51
N ASP A 526 -4.05 -34.24 -5.39
CA ASP A 526 -5.02 -33.77 -6.37
C ASP A 526 -5.06 -32.24 -6.32
N ASP A 527 -4.35 -31.60 -7.25
CA ASP A 527 -4.24 -30.14 -7.28
C ASP A 527 -5.59 -29.46 -7.61
N THR A 528 -6.55 -30.17 -8.25
CA THR A 528 -7.88 -29.63 -8.58
C THR A 528 -8.79 -29.64 -7.34
N ALA A 529 -8.77 -30.74 -6.58
CA ALA A 529 -9.49 -30.86 -5.32
C ALA A 529 -8.74 -30.22 -4.13
N LYS A 530 -7.59 -29.58 -4.38
CA LYS A 530 -6.69 -29.00 -3.37
C LYS A 530 -6.27 -30.01 -2.29
N LYS A 531 -5.85 -31.21 -2.68
CA LYS A 531 -5.35 -32.23 -1.75
C LYS A 531 -3.85 -32.45 -1.92
N HIS A 532 -3.13 -32.54 -0.80
CA HIS A 532 -1.69 -32.82 -0.83
C HIS A 532 -1.27 -33.77 0.29
N PRO A 533 -0.44 -34.80 0.01
CA PRO A 533 -0.09 -35.83 1.00
C PRO A 533 0.87 -35.31 2.07
N ASP A 534 1.73 -34.36 1.71
CA ASP A 534 2.76 -33.81 2.61
C ASP A 534 2.20 -32.77 3.61
N LEU A 535 0.88 -32.61 3.73
CA LEU A 535 0.24 -31.75 4.74
C LEU A 535 0.18 -32.46 6.12
N ILE A 536 1.34 -32.95 6.56
CA ILE A 536 1.59 -33.62 7.83
C ILE A 536 2.77 -32.96 8.55
N SER A 537 3.10 -33.41 9.78
CA SER A 537 4.26 -32.90 10.49
C SER A 537 5.55 -33.18 9.70
N TYR A 538 6.54 -32.30 9.83
CA TYR A 538 7.86 -32.49 9.22
C TYR A 538 8.49 -33.82 9.64
N ASP A 539 8.31 -34.21 10.90
CA ASP A 539 8.86 -35.46 11.46
C ASP A 539 8.26 -36.72 10.82
N ASP A 540 7.04 -36.62 10.29
CA ASP A 540 6.32 -37.73 9.66
C ASP A 540 6.59 -37.83 8.15
N LEU A 541 7.35 -36.88 7.57
CA LEU A 541 7.71 -36.89 6.16
C LEU A 541 8.73 -37.99 5.85
N SER A 542 8.69 -38.47 4.60
CA SER A 542 9.79 -39.28 4.07
C SER A 542 11.07 -38.45 4.00
N ASP A 543 12.23 -39.09 4.20
CA ASP A 543 13.53 -38.39 4.14
C ASP A 543 13.77 -37.73 2.77
N ALA A 544 13.29 -38.36 1.69
CA ALA A 544 13.32 -37.80 0.34
C ALA A 544 12.49 -36.51 0.21
N THR A 545 11.37 -36.42 0.95
CA THR A 545 10.55 -35.20 1.01
C THR A 545 11.23 -34.13 1.87
N LYS A 546 11.77 -34.50 3.03
CA LYS A 546 12.53 -33.59 3.91
C LYS A 546 13.69 -32.91 3.19
N GLN A 547 14.30 -33.59 2.22
CA GLN A 547 15.41 -33.04 1.45
C GLN A 547 15.06 -31.74 0.70
N TYR A 548 13.80 -31.55 0.28
CA TYR A 548 13.38 -30.30 -0.37
C TYR A 548 13.49 -29.10 0.59
N ASP A 549 13.10 -29.27 1.85
CA ASP A 549 13.19 -28.23 2.87
C ASP A 549 14.65 -27.95 3.26
N ARG A 550 15.49 -29.00 3.37
CA ARG A 550 16.94 -28.86 3.61
C ARG A 550 17.62 -28.09 2.50
N ASP A 551 17.28 -28.40 1.24
CA ASP A 551 17.83 -27.71 0.07
C ASP A 551 17.41 -26.23 0.05
N GLN A 552 16.17 -25.91 0.44
CA GLN A 552 15.71 -24.52 0.57
C GLN A 552 16.48 -23.74 1.65
N VAL A 553 16.79 -24.38 2.79
CA VAL A 553 17.61 -23.75 3.85
C VAL A 553 19.03 -23.51 3.35
N ARG A 554 19.67 -24.51 2.71
CA ARG A 554 21.03 -24.38 2.16
C ARG A 554 21.14 -23.32 1.06
N GLY A 555 20.08 -23.17 0.26
CA GLY A 555 20.02 -22.20 -0.85
C GLY A 555 20.03 -20.73 -0.42
N ILE A 556 19.99 -20.42 0.89
CA ILE A 556 19.92 -19.06 1.41
C ILE A 556 21.14 -18.20 1.00
N ILE A 557 22.36 -18.78 0.99
CA ILE A 557 23.59 -18.07 0.60
C ILE A 557 23.51 -17.62 -0.85
N ASP A 558 23.19 -18.55 -1.75
CA ASP A 558 23.11 -18.28 -3.19
C ASP A 558 22.06 -17.21 -3.50
N LEU A 559 20.96 -17.23 -2.76
CA LEU A 559 19.89 -16.25 -2.86
C LEU A 559 20.35 -14.85 -2.46
N VAL A 560 21.02 -14.70 -1.32
CA VAL A 560 21.56 -13.40 -0.86
C VAL A 560 22.61 -12.87 -1.83
N LYS A 561 23.55 -13.72 -2.28
CA LYS A 561 24.58 -13.35 -3.29
C LYS A 561 23.95 -12.81 -4.57
N LYS A 562 22.86 -13.42 -5.03
CA LYS A 562 22.19 -12.98 -6.26
C LYS A 562 21.48 -11.64 -6.09
N ILE A 563 20.92 -11.35 -4.93
CA ILE A 563 20.27 -10.05 -4.66
C ILE A 563 21.31 -8.93 -4.65
N GLN A 564 22.43 -9.14 -3.96
CA GLN A 564 23.50 -8.14 -3.88
C GLN A 564 24.12 -7.82 -5.25
N SER A 565 24.17 -8.80 -6.15
CA SER A 565 24.63 -8.54 -7.53
C SER A 565 23.61 -7.78 -8.37
N ALA A 566 22.31 -7.90 -8.08
CA ALA A 566 21.26 -7.13 -8.75
C ALA A 566 21.09 -5.71 -8.19
N TYR A 567 21.41 -5.51 -6.90
CA TYR A 567 21.37 -4.22 -6.19
C TYR A 567 22.69 -4.00 -5.46
N PRO A 568 23.77 -3.60 -6.16
CA PRO A 568 25.02 -3.28 -5.49
C PRO A 568 24.76 -2.13 -4.50
N SER A 569 25.23 -2.30 -3.26
CA SER A 569 25.19 -1.27 -2.22
C SER A 569 25.80 0.02 -2.79
N SER A 570 25.11 1.15 -2.57
CA SER A 570 25.49 2.48 -3.10
C SER A 570 26.83 2.96 -2.56
#